data_AF-A0A948PYH8-F1
#
_entry.id   AF-A0A948PYH8-F1
#
_cell.length_a   1.000
_cell.length_b   1.000
_cell.length_c   1.000
_cell.angle_alpha   90.00
_cell.angle_beta   90.00
_cell.angle_gamma   90.00
#
_symmetry.space_group_name_H-M   'P 1'
#
loop_
_entity.id
_entity.type
_entity.pdbx_description
1 polymer ?
#
loop_
_entity_poly.entity_id
_entity_poly.type
_entity_poly.pdbx_seq_one_letter_code
_entity_poly.pdbx_strand_id
1 'polypeptide(L)'
;MKFKGRVWKFGDNIDTDVIIPARFLNVSDQEELAKNCFVDLRPDFTKAVRPEDIIVAGSNFGCGSSREHAPLAIKAAGISVVIAKS
;
A
#
# COMPACT_ATOMS: atom_id res chain seq x y z
N MET A 1 19.27 8.22 5.53
CA MET A 1 17.92 8.41 6.11
C MET A 1 17.69 7.36 7.19
N LYS A 2 16.84 7.64 8.19
CA LYS A 2 16.44 6.68 9.25
C LYS A 2 14.91 6.61 9.27
N PHE A 3 14.34 5.40 9.26
CA PHE A 3 12.89 5.17 9.31
C PHE A 3 12.51 4.49 10.62
N LYS A 4 11.39 4.90 11.23
CA LYS A 4 10.87 4.31 12.48
C LYS A 4 9.35 4.44 12.50
N GLY A 5 8.66 3.30 12.52
CA GLY A 5 7.20 3.25 12.55
C GLY A 5 6.69 1.84 12.87
N ARG A 6 5.37 1.68 12.97
CA ARG A 6 4.75 0.36 13.11
C ARG A 6 4.88 -0.40 11.78
N VAL A 7 5.10 -1.71 11.88
CA VAL A 7 5.20 -2.57 10.70
C VAL A 7 3.84 -3.15 10.32
N TRP A 8 3.49 -3.02 9.04
CA TRP A 8 2.44 -3.75 8.36
C TRP A 8 3.08 -4.86 7.51
N LYS A 9 2.99 -6.09 8.00
CA LYS A 9 3.58 -7.26 7.34
C LYS A 9 2.61 -7.86 6.32
N PHE A 10 3.10 -8.10 5.12
CA PHE A 10 2.44 -8.81 4.03
C PHE A 10 3.26 -10.02 3.57
N GLY A 11 2.64 -10.91 2.80
CA GLY A 11 3.26 -12.10 2.21
C GLY A 11 3.94 -11.82 0.87
N ASP A 12 4.10 -12.88 0.09
CA ASP A 12 4.58 -12.84 -1.30
C ASP A 12 3.44 -12.45 -2.27
N ASN A 13 3.80 -12.00 -3.47
CA ASN A 13 2.88 -11.76 -4.60
C ASN A 13 1.72 -10.80 -4.26
N ILE A 14 2.01 -9.75 -3.52
CA ILE A 14 1.06 -8.65 -3.32
C ILE A 14 1.05 -7.82 -4.61
N ASP A 15 0.08 -8.07 -5.47
CA ASP A 15 -0.05 -7.38 -6.75
C ASP A 15 -0.68 -5.98 -6.62
N THR A 16 -0.69 -5.23 -7.72
CA THR A 16 -1.25 -3.89 -7.78
C THR A 16 -2.78 -3.84 -7.64
N ASP A 17 -3.50 -4.93 -7.89
CA ASP A 17 -4.94 -5.07 -7.61
C ASP A 17 -5.21 -5.18 -6.12
N VAL A 18 -4.35 -5.88 -5.39
CA VAL A 18 -4.41 -6.02 -3.93
C VAL A 18 -4.07 -4.69 -3.25
N ILE A 19 -3.08 -3.95 -3.78
CA ILE A 19 -2.72 -2.62 -3.24
C ILE A 19 -3.86 -1.62 -3.47
N ILE A 20 -4.40 -1.58 -4.70
CA ILE A 20 -5.53 -0.72 -5.04
C ILE A 20 -6.41 -1.40 -6.12
N PRO A 21 -7.66 -1.77 -5.76
CA PRO A 21 -8.54 -2.46 -6.70
C PRO A 21 -8.88 -1.62 -7.94
N ALA A 22 -9.09 -2.29 -9.08
CA ALA A 22 -9.32 -1.64 -10.37
C ALA A 22 -10.50 -0.64 -10.38
N ARG A 23 -11.48 -0.83 -9.49
CA ARG A 23 -12.64 0.06 -9.32
C ARG A 23 -12.29 1.47 -8.84
N PHE A 24 -11.06 1.72 -8.41
CA PHE A 24 -10.58 3.02 -7.95
C PHE A 24 -9.58 3.69 -8.92
N LEU A 25 -9.38 3.14 -10.13
CA LEU A 25 -8.42 3.69 -11.10
C LEU A 25 -8.89 4.96 -11.83
N ASN A 26 -10.12 5.41 -11.55
CA ASN A 26 -10.64 6.71 -11.96
C ASN A 26 -10.49 7.78 -10.85
N VAL A 27 -9.90 7.42 -9.71
CA VAL A 27 -9.72 8.32 -8.56
C VAL A 27 -8.33 8.95 -8.61
N SER A 28 -8.29 10.28 -8.61
CA SER A 28 -7.05 11.06 -8.52
C SER A 28 -6.85 11.73 -7.16
N ASP A 29 -7.89 11.76 -6.31
CA ASP A 29 -7.80 12.33 -4.97
C ASP A 29 -6.94 11.45 -4.05
N GLN A 30 -5.98 12.07 -3.37
CA GLN A 30 -5.03 11.35 -2.55
C GLN A 30 -5.69 10.75 -1.29
N GLU A 31 -6.64 11.46 -0.68
CA GLU A 31 -7.31 10.99 0.52
C GLU A 31 -8.17 9.77 0.21
N GLU A 32 -8.86 9.78 -0.93
CA GLU A 32 -9.66 8.67 -1.41
C GLU A 32 -8.78 7.45 -1.79
N LEU A 33 -7.62 7.68 -2.42
CA LEU A 33 -6.65 6.59 -2.67
C LEU A 33 -6.13 5.99 -1.35
N ALA A 34 -5.82 6.80 -0.35
CA ALA A 34 -5.38 6.34 0.97
C ALA A 34 -6.46 5.48 1.65
N LYS A 35 -7.73 5.92 1.61
CA LYS A 35 -8.88 5.21 2.20
C LYS A 35 -9.16 3.86 1.56
N ASN A 36 -8.69 3.63 0.33
CA ASN A 36 -8.91 2.40 -0.42
C ASN A 36 -7.63 1.55 -0.58
N CYS A 37 -6.52 1.94 0.05
CA CYS A 37 -5.27 1.19 0.03
C CYS A 37 -5.41 -0.14 0.81
N PHE A 38 -5.08 -1.26 0.15
CA PHE A 38 -5.24 -2.62 0.68
C PHE A 38 -6.65 -2.99 1.17
N VAL A 39 -7.69 -2.30 0.71
CA VAL A 39 -9.04 -2.39 1.28
C VAL A 39 -9.63 -3.82 1.27
N ASP A 40 -9.32 -4.61 0.24
CA ASP A 40 -9.86 -5.97 0.10
C ASP A 40 -9.07 -7.01 0.92
N LEU A 41 -7.75 -6.85 1.04
CA LEU A 41 -6.89 -7.78 1.78
C LEU A 41 -6.80 -7.45 3.27
N ARG A 42 -6.76 -6.16 3.61
CA ARG A 42 -6.55 -5.62 4.96
C ARG A 42 -7.48 -4.43 5.21
N PRO A 43 -8.79 -4.66 5.42
CA PRO A 43 -9.75 -3.59 5.71
C PRO A 43 -9.48 -2.87 7.04
N ASP A 44 -8.64 -3.44 7.91
CA ASP A 44 -8.14 -2.81 9.13
C ASP A 44 -6.99 -1.82 8.89
N PHE A 45 -6.32 -1.91 7.74
CA PHE A 45 -5.17 -1.07 7.39
C PHE A 45 -5.55 0.42 7.41
N THR A 46 -6.58 0.80 6.65
CA THR A 46 -6.94 2.21 6.44
C THR A 46 -7.48 2.89 7.71
N LYS A 47 -7.94 2.10 8.69
CA LYS A 47 -8.43 2.60 9.98
C LYS A 47 -7.32 2.79 11.01
N ALA A 48 -6.18 2.13 10.85
CA ALA A 48 -5.16 2.04 11.89
C ALA A 48 -3.75 2.41 11.41
N VAL A 49 -3.53 2.56 10.10
CA VAL A 49 -2.29 3.10 9.54
C VAL A 49 -2.09 4.52 10.02
N ARG A 50 -0.84 4.84 10.34
CA ARG A 50 -0.43 6.17 10.79
C ARG A 50 0.72 6.68 9.93
N PRO A 51 0.91 8.00 9.85
CA PRO A 51 2.12 8.56 9.27
C PRO A 51 3.37 7.91 9.87
N GLU A 52 4.36 7.66 9.01
CA GLU A 52 5.63 7.00 9.31
C GLU A 52 5.59 5.47 9.47
N ASP A 53 4.41 4.84 9.40
CA ASP A 53 4.31 3.39 9.36
C ASP A 53 5.07 2.79 8.15
N ILE A 54 5.41 1.51 8.27
CA ILE A 54 6.30 0.81 7.35
C ILE A 54 5.59 -0.42 6.80
N ILE A 55 5.71 -0.66 5.50
CA ILE A 55 5.31 -1.93 4.90
C ILE A 55 6.51 -2.87 4.85
N VAL A 56 6.32 -4.10 5.30
CA VAL A 56 7.28 -5.20 5.11
C VAL A 56 6.59 -6.31 4.33
N ALA A 57 7.13 -6.70 3.19
CA ALA A 57 6.54 -7.71 2.32
C ALA A 57 7.54 -8.80 1.93
N GLY A 58 7.01 -9.89 1.36
CA GLY A 58 7.78 -10.99 0.81
C GLY A 58 8.38 -10.66 -0.56
N SER A 59 8.46 -11.68 -1.42
CA SER A 59 8.90 -11.57 -2.81
C SER A 59 7.77 -11.10 -3.73
N ASN A 60 8.16 -10.36 -4.77
CA ASN A 60 7.30 -9.94 -5.87
C ASN A 60 6.20 -8.96 -5.41
N PHE A 61 6.56 -8.01 -4.54
CA PHE A 61 5.63 -6.97 -4.08
C PHE A 61 5.42 -5.89 -5.16
N GLY A 62 4.17 -5.50 -5.38
CA GLY A 62 3.79 -4.56 -6.44
C GLY A 62 3.76 -5.19 -7.83
N CYS A 63 3.65 -6.51 -7.93
CA CYS A 63 3.58 -7.21 -9.21
C CYS A 63 2.22 -7.01 -9.91
N GLY A 64 2.09 -7.56 -11.12
CA GLY A 64 0.87 -7.45 -11.90
C GLY A 64 0.86 -6.22 -12.83
N SER A 65 -0.31 -5.63 -13.03
CA SER A 65 -0.49 -4.57 -14.03
C SER A 65 0.20 -3.25 -13.63
N SER A 66 0.68 -2.50 -14.62
CA SER A 66 1.26 -1.17 -14.40
C SER A 66 0.18 -0.20 -13.93
N ARG A 67 0.19 0.11 -12.64
CA ARG A 67 -0.78 1.00 -11.98
C ARG A 67 -0.05 1.99 -11.09
N GLU A 68 0.05 3.23 -11.54
CA GLU A 68 0.62 4.32 -10.74
C GLU A 68 -0.20 4.61 -9.47
N HIS A 69 -1.49 4.30 -9.50
CA HIS A 69 -2.36 4.39 -8.33
C HIS A 69 -1.85 3.54 -7.14
N ALA A 70 -1.16 2.43 -7.38
CA ALA A 70 -0.68 1.55 -6.31
C ALA A 70 0.38 2.24 -5.41
N PRO A 71 1.53 2.72 -5.94
CA PRO A 71 2.48 3.47 -5.12
C PRO A 71 1.89 4.81 -4.61
N LEU A 72 0.97 5.44 -5.35
CA LEU A 72 0.30 6.67 -4.88
C LEU A 72 -0.59 6.42 -3.66
N ALA A 73 -1.36 5.33 -3.65
CA ALA A 73 -2.20 4.96 -2.52
C ALA A 73 -1.37 4.64 -1.27
N ILE A 74 -0.25 3.92 -1.44
CA ILE A 74 0.70 3.64 -0.33
C ILE A 74 1.27 4.94 0.24
N LYS A 75 1.72 5.85 -0.63
CA LYS A 75 2.26 7.14 -0.22
C LYS A 75 1.22 7.99 0.49
N ALA A 76 0.00 8.06 -0.05
CA ALA A 76 -1.09 8.83 0.52
C ALA A 76 -1.57 8.26 1.86
N ALA A 77 -1.46 6.94 2.07
CA ALA A 77 -1.74 6.29 3.36
C ALA A 77 -0.70 6.64 4.46
N GLY A 78 0.36 7.37 4.14
CA GLY A 78 1.36 7.83 5.11
C GLY A 78 2.51 6.84 5.36
N ILE A 79 2.67 5.84 4.51
CA ILE A 79 3.79 4.88 4.61
C ILE A 79 5.10 5.58 4.26
N SER A 80 6.08 5.47 5.16
CA SER A 80 7.39 6.10 4.99
C SER A 80 8.34 5.31 4.09
N VAL A 81 8.25 3.99 4.15
CA VAL A 81 9.09 3.07 3.37
C VAL A 81 8.43 1.71 3.19
N VAL A 82 8.69 1.09 2.05
CA VAL A 82 8.35 -0.31 1.75
C VAL A 82 9.65 -1.12 1.74
N ILE A 83 9.67 -2.22 2.48
CA ILE A 83 10.80 -3.16 2.53
C ILE A 83 10.28 -4.52 2.07
N ALA A 84 10.62 -4.92 0.86
CA ALA A 84 10.25 -6.21 0.29
C ALA A 84 11.51 -7.06 0.06
N LYS A 85 11.35 -8.40 0.01
CA LYS A 85 12.45 -9.29 -0.39
C LYS A 85 12.83 -9.06 -1.87
N SER A 86 11.84 -8.86 -2.73
CA SER A 86 11.99 -8.52 -4.15
C SER A 86 10.72 -7.89 -4.70
#